data_AF-A0A1V9EJ13-F1
#
_entry.id   AF-A0A1V9EJ13-F1
#
_cell.length_a   1.000
_cell.length_b   1.000
_cell.length_c   1.000
_cell.angle_alpha   90.00
_cell.angle_beta   90.00
_cell.angle_gamma   90.00
#
_symmetry.space_group_name_H-M   'P 1'
#
loop_
_entity.id
_entity.type
_entity.pdbx_description
1 polymer ?
#
loop_
_entity_poly.entity_id
_entity_poly.type
_entity_poly.pdbx_seq_one_letter_code
_entity_poly.pdbx_strand_id
1 'polypeptide(L)'
;MKSHNLHPVWYNQPLRLNEDQLNSPELALDDFFEFYHLKEVREILWQWVREVVSSPGSILSDHQERNNHLFFYEKLEMLVEAAWVINGGRGEQTGRYAKPERLIEKAAKEPTAVIEKVFSEVLLTDLQEDLLPNWLQVTLANPASPYADRHSREVLNEFYERLFHFVGVLHGLSTSNQYDDLSAVTDFFQRFSIEYIQRELTDFFEAAIGYKENYPNGFTPWLAWMTYNNIVCLVEAAYQLYKNGVAKTTTGMLGKIAEPKPINFLKNV
;
A
#
# COMPACT_ATOMS: atom_id res chain seq x y z
N MET A 1 -8.41 -0.89 -21.46
CA MET A 1 -9.09 0.33 -21.94
C MET A 1 -8.83 1.42 -20.92
N LYS A 2 -8.21 2.56 -21.27
CA LYS A 2 -7.88 3.60 -20.27
C LYS A 2 -9.17 4.23 -19.76
N SER A 3 -9.50 4.05 -18.49
CA SER A 3 -10.55 4.81 -17.81
C SER A 3 -10.06 6.25 -17.72
N HIS A 4 -10.43 7.06 -18.70
CA HIS A 4 -10.39 8.51 -18.51
C HIS A 4 -11.30 8.80 -17.32
N ASN A 5 -10.91 9.73 -16.45
CA ASN A 5 -11.79 10.14 -15.36
C ASN A 5 -13.06 10.75 -16.01
N LEU A 6 -14.14 9.98 -16.06
CA LEU A 6 -15.41 10.38 -16.68
C LEU A 6 -16.29 11.19 -15.72
N HIS A 7 -15.81 11.48 -14.50
CA HIS A 7 -16.56 12.28 -13.56
C HIS A 7 -16.58 13.74 -14.05
N PRO A 8 -17.75 14.28 -14.49
CA PRO A 8 -17.81 15.55 -15.21
C PRO A 8 -17.35 16.75 -14.37
N VAL A 9 -17.40 16.63 -13.03
CA VAL A 9 -16.96 17.68 -12.10
C VAL A 9 -15.43 17.72 -11.97
N TRP A 10 -14.74 16.62 -12.26
CA TRP A 10 -13.30 16.46 -12.02
C TRP A 10 -12.44 16.73 -13.26
N TYR A 11 -13.07 17.06 -14.38
CA TYR A 11 -12.41 17.15 -15.68
C TYR A 11 -11.30 18.22 -15.74
N ASN A 12 -11.30 19.21 -14.82
CA ASN A 12 -10.29 20.28 -14.78
C ASN A 12 -9.93 20.73 -13.34
N GLN A 13 -10.00 19.83 -12.36
CA GLN A 13 -9.65 20.16 -10.97
C GLN A 13 -8.39 19.39 -10.52
N PRO A 14 -7.49 19.99 -9.72
CA PRO A 14 -6.39 19.26 -9.11
C PRO A 14 -6.93 18.12 -8.24
N LEU A 15 -6.44 16.89 -8.46
CA LEU A 15 -6.92 15.70 -7.76
C LEU A 15 -5.99 15.22 -6.63
N ARG A 16 -4.72 15.65 -6.65
CA ARG A 16 -3.67 15.10 -5.77
C ARG A 16 -3.04 16.12 -4.82
N LEU A 17 -3.39 17.39 -4.95
CA LEU A 17 -2.87 18.43 -4.07
C LEU A 17 -3.71 18.45 -2.79
N ASN A 18 -3.04 18.51 -1.63
CA ASN A 18 -3.71 18.75 -0.35
C ASN A 18 -4.07 20.24 -0.18
N GLU A 19 -4.75 20.59 0.92
CA GLU A 19 -5.20 21.97 1.17
C GLU A 19 -4.04 22.98 1.23
N ASP A 20 -2.91 22.61 1.84
CA ASP A 20 -1.73 23.47 1.94
C ASP A 20 -1.10 23.70 0.57
N GLN A 21 -0.97 22.65 -0.24
CA GLN A 21 -0.44 22.72 -1.60
C GLN A 21 -1.38 23.48 -2.56
N LEU A 22 -2.69 23.44 -2.34
CA LEU A 22 -3.66 24.25 -3.09
C LEU A 22 -3.49 25.74 -2.78
N ASN A 23 -3.20 26.07 -1.52
CA ASN A 23 -2.95 27.45 -1.08
C ASN A 23 -1.53 27.94 -1.43
N SER A 24 -0.56 27.03 -1.56
CA SER A 24 0.85 27.31 -1.82
C SER A 24 1.47 26.23 -2.72
N PRO A 25 1.26 26.32 -4.06
CA PRO A 25 1.67 25.28 -5.02
C PRO A 25 3.18 24.98 -5.03
N GLU A 26 4.02 25.92 -4.62
CA GLU A 26 5.46 25.73 -4.44
C GLU A 26 5.78 24.60 -3.47
N LEU A 27 4.93 24.32 -2.48
CA LEU A 27 5.11 23.20 -1.55
C LEU A 27 5.08 21.84 -2.26
N ALA A 28 4.32 21.73 -3.35
CA ALA A 28 4.31 20.51 -4.17
C ALA A 28 5.60 20.37 -4.99
N LEU A 29 6.23 21.49 -5.36
CA LEU A 29 7.51 21.49 -6.06
C LEU A 29 8.65 21.16 -5.10
N ASP A 30 8.64 21.72 -3.90
CA ASP A 30 9.58 21.38 -2.83
C ASP A 30 9.53 19.89 -2.52
N ASP A 31 8.33 19.35 -2.26
CA ASP A 31 8.10 17.92 -2.00
C ASP A 31 8.58 17.04 -3.18
N PHE A 32 8.26 17.42 -4.42
CA PHE A 32 8.69 16.67 -5.60
C PHE A 32 10.22 16.66 -5.78
N PHE A 33 10.86 17.83 -5.70
CA PHE A 33 12.31 17.97 -5.92
C PHE A 33 13.15 17.62 -4.68
N GLU A 34 12.53 17.37 -3.53
CA GLU A 34 13.16 16.70 -2.39
C GLU A 34 13.51 15.24 -2.75
N PHE A 35 12.67 14.57 -3.54
CA PHE A 35 12.82 13.15 -3.86
C PHE A 35 13.36 12.85 -5.24
N TYR A 36 13.19 13.76 -6.19
CA TYR A 36 13.60 13.54 -7.58
C TYR A 36 14.51 14.66 -8.07
N HIS A 37 15.75 14.30 -8.40
CA HIS A 37 16.64 15.26 -9.07
C HIS A 37 16.16 15.52 -10.50
N LEU A 38 16.32 16.75 -10.98
CA LEU A 38 15.92 17.12 -12.35
C LEU A 38 16.51 16.15 -13.39
N LYS A 39 17.77 15.75 -13.23
CA LYS A 39 18.42 14.76 -14.11
C LYS A 39 17.69 13.41 -14.11
N GLU A 40 17.31 12.91 -12.94
CA GLU A 40 16.61 11.62 -12.81
C GLU A 40 15.21 11.69 -13.42
N VAL A 41 14.49 12.80 -13.22
CA VAL A 41 13.18 12.99 -13.85
C VAL A 41 13.30 12.97 -15.37
N ARG A 42 14.30 13.65 -15.95
CA ARG A 42 14.58 13.57 -17.40
C ARG A 42 14.85 12.14 -17.86
N GLU A 43 15.67 11.40 -17.12
CA GLU A 43 15.95 9.99 -17.43
C GLU A 43 14.69 9.11 -17.37
N ILE A 44 13.84 9.28 -16.35
CA ILE A 44 12.56 8.57 -16.21
C ILE A 44 11.62 8.90 -17.38
N LEU A 45 11.42 10.19 -17.67
CA LEU A 45 10.56 10.63 -18.77
C LEU A 45 11.05 10.08 -20.12
N TRP A 46 12.37 10.10 -20.34
CA TRP A 46 12.96 9.53 -21.55
C TRP A 46 12.76 8.02 -21.65
N GLN A 47 12.92 7.28 -20.55
CA GLN A 47 12.64 5.85 -20.51
C GLN A 47 11.18 5.55 -20.85
N TRP A 48 10.23 6.34 -20.32
CA TRP A 48 8.80 6.17 -20.63
C TRP A 48 8.50 6.38 -22.10
N VAL A 49 9.03 7.45 -22.71
CA VAL A 49 8.82 7.72 -24.14
C VAL A 49 9.47 6.67 -25.01
N ARG A 50 10.70 6.26 -24.67
CA ARG A 50 11.39 5.20 -25.40
C ARG A 50 10.55 3.93 -25.41
N GLU A 51 10.00 3.53 -24.28
CA GLU A 51 9.14 2.35 -24.20
C GLU A 51 7.90 2.54 -25.07
N VAL A 52 7.14 3.62 -24.86
CA VAL A 52 5.91 3.93 -25.60
C VAL A 52 6.11 3.93 -27.13
N VAL A 53 7.24 4.46 -27.61
CA VAL A 53 7.56 4.55 -29.04
C VAL A 53 8.14 3.24 -29.60
N SER A 54 8.79 2.41 -28.78
CA SER A 54 9.50 1.20 -29.23
C SER A 54 8.73 -0.11 -29.00
N SER A 55 7.72 -0.14 -28.12
CA SER A 55 7.01 -1.39 -27.79
C SER A 55 6.27 -1.94 -29.03
N PRO A 56 6.51 -3.21 -29.41
CA PRO A 56 5.70 -3.90 -30.41
C PRO A 56 4.24 -3.98 -29.94
N GLY A 57 3.29 -3.53 -30.76
CA GLY A 57 1.88 -3.47 -30.36
C GLY A 57 1.51 -2.26 -29.50
N SER A 58 2.41 -1.28 -29.40
CA SER A 58 2.08 0.07 -28.93
C SER A 58 0.82 0.59 -29.63
N ILE A 59 0.00 1.34 -28.89
CA ILE A 59 -1.20 2.03 -29.42
C ILE A 59 -0.86 3.03 -30.55
N LEU A 60 0.43 3.25 -30.80
CA LEU A 60 0.98 4.20 -31.76
C LEU A 60 1.41 3.54 -33.07
N SER A 61 0.58 2.66 -33.63
CA SER A 61 0.78 2.18 -35.01
C SER A 61 0.74 3.34 -36.01
N ASP A 62 -0.04 4.37 -35.70
CA ASP A 62 -0.09 5.61 -36.46
C ASP A 62 1.11 6.53 -36.20
N HIS A 63 1.63 7.10 -37.28
CA HIS A 63 2.77 8.00 -37.29
C HIS A 63 2.47 9.37 -36.68
N GLN A 64 1.25 9.88 -36.85
CA GLN A 64 0.84 11.16 -36.29
C GLN A 64 0.66 11.04 -34.77
N GLU A 65 0.08 9.94 -34.29
CA GLU A 65 0.02 9.63 -32.85
C GLU A 65 1.41 9.55 -32.20
N ARG A 66 2.39 8.90 -32.86
CA ARG A 66 3.79 8.91 -32.38
C ARG A 66 4.35 10.31 -32.26
N ASN A 67 4.14 11.14 -33.27
CA ASN A 67 4.60 12.52 -33.27
C ASN A 67 3.95 13.33 -32.14
N ASN A 68 2.65 13.14 -31.90
CA ASN A 68 1.94 13.79 -30.79
C ASN A 68 2.52 13.42 -29.42
N HIS A 69 2.91 12.15 -29.21
CA HIS A 69 3.51 11.71 -27.95
C HIS A 69 4.93 12.27 -27.74
N LEU A 70 5.73 12.36 -28.81
CA LEU A 70 7.04 13.02 -28.77
C LEU A 70 6.90 14.51 -28.43
N PHE A 71 5.96 15.21 -29.09
CA PHE A 71 5.69 16.61 -28.77
C PHE A 71 5.20 16.81 -27.33
N PHE A 72 4.32 15.93 -26.84
CA PHE A 72 3.85 15.97 -25.46
C PHE A 72 5.01 15.78 -24.47
N TYR A 73 5.93 14.86 -24.74
CA TYR A 73 7.14 14.67 -23.94
C TYR A 73 7.99 15.95 -23.88
N GLU A 74 8.26 16.59 -25.02
CA GLU A 74 9.04 17.84 -25.05
C GLU A 74 8.40 18.91 -24.16
N LYS A 75 7.06 19.03 -24.19
CA LYS A 75 6.34 19.99 -23.34
C LYS A 75 6.36 19.60 -21.88
N LEU A 76 6.28 18.31 -21.56
CA LEU A 76 6.34 17.82 -20.19
C LEU A 76 7.74 18.01 -19.60
N GLU A 77 8.80 17.71 -20.34
CA GLU A 77 10.18 17.93 -19.91
C GLU A 77 10.43 19.43 -19.65
N MET A 78 10.01 20.30 -20.57
CA MET A 78 10.08 21.76 -20.39
C MET A 78 9.28 22.25 -19.17
N LEU A 79 8.10 21.66 -18.90
CA LEU A 79 7.30 21.99 -17.72
C LEU A 79 8.01 21.60 -16.42
N VAL A 80 8.62 20.41 -16.37
CA VAL A 80 9.42 19.96 -15.23
C VAL A 80 10.63 20.86 -14.99
N GLU A 81 11.32 21.28 -16.06
CA GLU A 81 12.44 22.22 -15.95
C GLU A 81 12.00 23.58 -15.44
N ALA A 82 10.88 24.10 -15.95
CA ALA A 82 10.30 25.34 -15.45
C ALA A 82 9.93 25.23 -13.96
N ALA A 83 9.33 24.12 -13.55
CA ALA A 83 9.02 23.85 -12.15
C ALA A 83 10.28 23.81 -11.28
N TRP A 84 11.37 23.21 -11.75
CA TRP A 84 12.65 23.19 -11.03
C TRP A 84 13.24 24.60 -10.86
N VAL A 85 13.14 25.45 -11.88
CA VAL A 85 13.56 26.86 -11.83
C VAL A 85 12.70 27.65 -10.84
N ILE A 86 11.38 27.45 -10.84
CA ILE A 86 10.46 28.07 -9.88
C ILE A 86 10.83 27.65 -8.44
N ASN A 87 11.24 26.39 -8.26
CA ASN A 87 11.74 25.86 -6.99
C ASN A 87 13.10 26.45 -6.55
N GLY A 88 13.64 27.41 -7.31
CA GLY A 88 14.91 28.07 -7.01
C GLY A 88 16.14 27.18 -7.13
N GLY A 89 16.04 26.04 -7.84
CA GLY A 89 17.13 25.09 -8.02
C GLY A 89 17.65 24.48 -6.70
N ARG A 90 16.89 24.56 -5.61
CA ARG A 90 17.34 24.18 -4.26
C ARG A 90 17.47 22.67 -4.02
N GLY A 91 16.97 21.84 -4.94
CA GLY A 91 17.04 20.37 -4.86
C GLY A 91 18.44 19.76 -5.03
N GLU A 92 19.51 20.56 -5.14
CA GLU A 92 20.88 20.04 -5.27
C GLU A 92 21.63 19.86 -3.93
N GLN A 93 21.06 20.24 -2.78
CA GLN A 93 21.84 20.24 -1.53
C GLN A 93 21.22 19.45 -0.37
N THR A 94 21.94 18.38 -0.03
CA THR A 94 22.10 17.76 1.32
C THR A 94 21.10 16.69 1.78
N GLY A 95 20.92 15.63 1.00
CA GLY A 95 20.20 14.42 1.44
C GLY A 95 20.32 13.24 0.47
N ARG A 96 21.55 12.88 0.08
CA ARG A 96 21.88 11.80 -0.89
C ARG A 96 20.97 10.57 -0.78
N TYR A 97 20.03 10.41 -1.72
CA TYR A 97 19.36 9.15 -2.05
C TYR A 97 18.45 8.48 -0.98
N ALA A 98 17.94 9.22 0.00
CA ALA A 98 16.96 8.63 0.92
C ALA A 98 15.54 8.81 0.37
N LYS A 99 15.01 7.81 -0.34
CA LYS A 99 13.56 7.76 -0.60
C LYS A 99 12.83 7.77 0.75
N PRO A 100 11.68 8.45 0.88
CA PRO A 100 10.86 8.34 2.07
C PRO A 100 10.60 6.89 2.38
N GLU A 101 10.75 6.55 3.64
CA GLU A 101 10.41 5.22 4.12
C GLU A 101 8.94 4.95 3.80
N ARG A 102 8.69 3.89 3.03
CA ARG A 102 7.32 3.48 2.68
C ARG A 102 6.59 3.10 3.95
N LEU A 103 5.27 3.27 3.95
CA LEU A 103 4.47 2.94 5.13
C LEU A 103 4.67 1.49 5.60
N ILE A 104 4.84 0.57 4.65
CA ILE A 104 5.17 -0.83 4.93
C ILE A 104 6.52 -1.04 5.62
N GLU A 105 7.52 -0.23 5.31
CA GLU A 105 8.86 -0.30 5.91
C GLU A 105 8.81 0.18 7.37
N LYS A 106 7.92 1.13 7.67
CA LYS A 106 7.65 1.61 9.03
C LYS A 106 6.94 0.59 9.91
N ALA A 107 6.25 -0.41 9.34
CA ALA A 107 5.46 -1.37 10.10
C ALA A 107 6.30 -2.13 11.14
N ALA A 108 7.57 -2.41 10.83
CA ALA A 108 8.50 -3.07 11.74
C ALA A 108 8.89 -2.23 12.97
N LYS A 109 8.90 -0.89 12.84
CA LYS A 109 9.40 0.05 13.86
C LYS A 109 8.26 0.67 14.65
N GLU A 110 7.19 1.07 13.94
CA GLU A 110 6.10 1.90 14.46
C GLU A 110 4.74 1.34 13.99
N PRO A 111 4.38 0.10 14.35
CA PRO A 111 3.19 -0.57 13.82
C PRO A 111 1.88 0.18 14.13
N THR A 112 1.74 0.73 15.34
CA THR A 112 0.58 1.54 15.71
C THR A 112 0.42 2.78 14.82
N ALA A 113 1.51 3.51 14.58
CA ALA A 113 1.49 4.69 13.72
C ALA A 113 1.16 4.33 12.25
N VAL A 114 1.57 3.15 11.78
CA VAL A 114 1.19 2.65 10.45
C VAL A 114 -0.32 2.41 10.36
N ILE A 115 -0.91 1.76 11.36
CA ILE A 115 -2.35 1.49 11.38
C ILE A 115 -3.14 2.81 11.39
N GLU A 116 -2.77 3.74 12.27
CA GLU A 116 -3.37 5.07 12.34
C GLU A 116 -3.25 5.83 11.02
N LYS A 117 -2.07 5.77 10.39
CA LYS A 117 -1.81 6.44 9.13
C LYS A 117 -2.67 5.89 8.00
N VAL A 118 -2.81 4.56 7.88
CA VAL A 118 -3.72 3.96 6.89
C VAL A 118 -5.15 4.47 7.10
N PHE A 119 -5.69 4.41 8.32
CA PHE A 119 -7.07 4.85 8.58
C PHE A 119 -7.26 6.37 8.53
N SER A 120 -6.18 7.17 8.54
CA SER A 120 -6.24 8.60 8.22
C SER A 120 -6.36 8.89 6.72
N GLU A 121 -5.92 7.97 5.86
CA GLU A 121 -5.90 8.12 4.40
C GLU A 121 -7.08 7.44 3.71
N VAL A 122 -7.65 6.40 4.33
CA VAL A 122 -8.82 5.70 3.81
C VAL A 122 -9.86 5.49 4.91
N LEU A 123 -11.10 5.87 4.62
CA LEU A 123 -12.22 5.66 5.53
C LEU A 123 -12.54 4.16 5.64
N LEU A 124 -12.87 3.70 6.85
CA LEU A 124 -13.30 2.31 7.06
C LEU A 124 -14.52 1.96 6.21
N THR A 125 -15.46 2.90 6.06
CA THR A 125 -16.66 2.71 5.22
C THR A 125 -16.29 2.45 3.77
N ASP A 126 -15.33 3.21 3.22
CA ASP A 126 -14.89 3.01 1.84
C ASP A 126 -14.20 1.65 1.69
N LEU A 127 -13.38 1.25 2.67
CA LEU A 127 -12.76 -0.07 2.67
C LEU A 127 -13.78 -1.20 2.70
N GLN A 128 -14.80 -1.12 3.56
CA GLN A 128 -15.72 -2.21 3.83
C GLN A 128 -16.93 -2.26 2.90
N GLU A 129 -17.42 -1.12 2.41
CA GLU A 129 -18.64 -1.07 1.58
C GLU A 129 -18.32 -1.00 0.08
N ASP A 130 -17.14 -0.51 -0.29
CA ASP A 130 -16.77 -0.28 -1.69
C ASP A 130 -15.54 -1.12 -2.09
N LEU A 131 -14.38 -0.83 -1.50
CA LEU A 131 -13.09 -1.33 -1.99
C LEU A 131 -12.93 -2.86 -1.83
N LEU A 132 -13.11 -3.41 -0.62
CA LEU A 132 -12.95 -4.85 -0.38
C LEU A 132 -14.03 -5.69 -1.12
N PRO A 133 -15.33 -5.33 -1.08
CA PRO A 133 -16.34 -6.08 -1.82
C PRO A 133 -16.12 -6.08 -3.33
N ASN A 134 -15.78 -4.93 -3.92
CA ASN A 134 -15.50 -4.86 -5.36
C ASN A 134 -14.22 -5.60 -5.72
N TRP A 135 -13.19 -5.59 -4.86
CA TRP A 135 -11.98 -6.38 -5.05
C TRP A 135 -12.30 -7.88 -5.08
N LEU A 136 -13.12 -8.38 -4.14
CA LEU A 136 -13.60 -9.76 -4.11
C LEU A 136 -14.40 -10.11 -5.37
N GLN A 137 -15.37 -9.26 -5.73
CA GLN A 137 -16.23 -9.47 -6.89
C GLN A 137 -15.42 -9.63 -8.17
N VAL A 138 -14.47 -8.73 -8.43
CA VAL A 138 -13.60 -8.77 -9.61
C VAL A 138 -12.74 -10.04 -9.62
N THR A 139 -12.22 -10.44 -8.47
CA THR A 139 -11.36 -11.63 -8.33
C THR A 139 -12.11 -12.92 -8.63
N LEU A 140 -13.33 -13.05 -8.10
CA LEU A 140 -14.19 -14.20 -8.34
C LEU A 140 -14.75 -14.24 -9.77
N ALA A 141 -14.94 -13.07 -10.39
CA ALA A 141 -15.38 -12.95 -11.77
C ALA A 141 -14.27 -13.25 -12.78
N ASN A 142 -12.99 -13.13 -12.40
CA ASN A 142 -11.86 -13.38 -13.30
C ASN A 142 -11.68 -14.89 -13.57
N PRO A 143 -11.94 -15.40 -14.80
CA PRO A 143 -11.79 -16.82 -15.12
C PRO A 143 -10.32 -17.28 -15.17
N ALA A 144 -9.37 -16.35 -15.22
CA ALA A 144 -7.93 -16.62 -15.17
C ALA A 144 -7.36 -16.51 -13.74
N SER A 145 -8.19 -16.24 -12.73
CA SER A 145 -7.72 -16.21 -11.35
C SER A 145 -7.39 -17.61 -10.83
N PRO A 146 -6.52 -17.74 -9.81
CA PRO A 146 -6.31 -19.01 -9.12
C PRO A 146 -7.58 -19.51 -8.41
N TYR A 147 -8.63 -18.68 -8.35
CA TYR A 147 -9.93 -18.97 -7.75
C TYR A 147 -11.00 -19.32 -8.80
N ALA A 148 -10.61 -19.86 -9.95
CA ALA A 148 -11.57 -20.24 -10.99
C ALA A 148 -12.43 -21.45 -10.57
N ASP A 149 -11.85 -22.40 -9.82
CA ASP A 149 -12.57 -23.59 -9.35
C ASP A 149 -13.31 -23.33 -8.04
N ARG A 150 -14.33 -24.17 -7.78
CA ARG A 150 -15.22 -24.01 -6.63
C ARG A 150 -14.48 -24.08 -5.29
N HIS A 151 -13.51 -24.97 -5.15
CA HIS A 151 -12.82 -25.17 -3.87
C HIS A 151 -11.96 -23.96 -3.53
N SER A 152 -11.18 -23.46 -4.49
CA SER A 152 -10.36 -22.26 -4.31
C SER A 152 -11.21 -21.02 -4.00
N ARG A 153 -12.42 -20.91 -4.58
CA ARG A 153 -13.38 -19.84 -4.22
C ARG A 153 -13.86 -19.94 -2.78
N GLU A 154 -14.15 -21.13 -2.30
CA GLU A 154 -14.58 -21.35 -0.91
C GLU A 154 -13.45 -20.92 0.06
N VAL A 155 -12.20 -21.27 -0.25
CA VAL A 155 -11.01 -20.86 0.52
C VAL A 155 -10.85 -19.33 0.52
N LEU A 156 -10.95 -18.67 -0.64
CA LEU A 156 -10.87 -17.21 -0.72
C LEU A 156 -11.97 -16.52 0.08
N ASN A 157 -13.21 -17.03 0.02
CA ASN A 157 -14.32 -16.45 0.78
C ASN A 157 -14.10 -16.59 2.29
N GLU A 158 -13.63 -17.74 2.79
CA GLU A 158 -13.29 -17.91 4.21
C GLU A 158 -12.19 -16.91 4.63
N PHE A 159 -11.13 -16.79 3.83
CA PHE A 159 -10.06 -15.82 4.09
C PHE A 159 -10.58 -14.38 4.08
N TYR A 160 -11.39 -14.01 3.08
CA TYR A 160 -11.98 -12.69 2.93
C TYR A 160 -12.85 -12.30 4.13
N GLU A 161 -13.74 -13.18 4.60
CA GLU A 161 -14.62 -12.89 5.75
C GLU A 161 -13.80 -12.59 7.01
N ARG A 162 -12.71 -13.35 7.22
CA ARG A 162 -11.81 -13.15 8.35
C ARG A 162 -11.00 -11.87 8.22
N LEU A 163 -10.49 -11.59 7.03
CA LEU A 163 -9.77 -10.36 6.72
C LEU A 163 -10.66 -9.13 6.91
N PHE A 164 -11.92 -9.20 6.45
CA PHE A 164 -12.91 -8.14 6.58
C PHE A 164 -13.18 -7.79 8.05
N HIS A 165 -13.42 -8.80 8.88
CA HIS A 165 -13.61 -8.63 10.32
C HIS A 165 -12.33 -8.08 10.99
N PHE A 166 -11.17 -8.62 10.61
CA PHE A 166 -9.87 -8.19 11.12
C PHE A 166 -9.58 -6.71 10.87
N VAL A 167 -9.86 -6.19 9.66
CA VAL A 167 -9.73 -4.76 9.35
C VAL A 167 -10.63 -3.91 10.25
N GLY A 168 -11.87 -4.34 10.50
CA GLY A 168 -12.78 -3.65 11.42
C GLY A 168 -12.26 -3.60 12.86
N VAL A 169 -11.67 -4.70 13.35
CA VAL A 169 -11.01 -4.75 14.66
C VAL A 169 -9.85 -3.76 14.73
N LEU A 170 -8.96 -3.73 13.73
CA LEU A 170 -7.82 -2.82 13.72
C LEU A 170 -8.26 -1.35 13.74
N HIS A 171 -9.32 -1.01 13.02
CA HIS A 171 -9.89 0.34 13.07
C HIS A 171 -10.42 0.69 14.47
N GLY A 172 -11.10 -0.25 15.14
CA GLY A 172 -11.54 -0.08 16.52
C GLY A 172 -10.39 0.16 17.50
N LEU A 173 -9.29 -0.59 17.38
CA LEU A 173 -8.07 -0.39 18.17
C LEU A 173 -7.45 0.99 17.89
N SER A 174 -7.38 1.39 16.62
CA SER A 174 -6.87 2.71 16.21
C SER A 174 -7.70 3.86 16.75
N THR A 175 -9.03 3.75 16.72
CA THR A 175 -9.94 4.82 17.17
C THR A 175 -9.93 4.96 18.70
N SER A 176 -9.83 3.84 19.41
CA SER A 176 -9.76 3.84 20.88
C SER A 176 -8.35 4.14 21.42
N ASN A 177 -7.32 4.10 20.56
CA ASN A 177 -5.92 4.12 20.94
C ASN A 177 -5.59 3.07 22.03
N GLN A 178 -6.29 1.93 22.02
CA GLN A 178 -6.19 0.88 23.03
C GLN A 178 -5.67 -0.40 22.40
N TYR A 179 -4.36 -0.60 22.41
CA TYR A 179 -3.68 -1.78 21.86
C TYR A 179 -3.37 -2.85 22.91
N ASP A 180 -4.05 -2.80 24.07
CA ASP A 180 -3.84 -3.75 25.17
C ASP A 180 -4.54 -5.10 24.93
N ASP A 181 -5.69 -5.09 24.25
CA ASP A 181 -6.43 -6.30 23.89
C ASP A 181 -6.19 -6.66 22.42
N LEU A 182 -5.18 -7.50 22.20
CA LEU A 182 -4.85 -8.06 20.89
C LEU A 182 -5.48 -9.45 20.68
N SER A 183 -6.56 -9.80 21.39
CA SER A 183 -7.18 -11.13 21.30
C SER A 183 -7.64 -11.47 19.88
N ALA A 184 -8.35 -10.56 19.22
CA ALA A 184 -8.82 -10.75 17.84
C ALA A 184 -7.66 -10.74 16.81
N VAL A 185 -6.61 -9.95 17.04
CA VAL A 185 -5.38 -9.99 16.23
C VAL A 185 -4.67 -11.33 16.39
N THR A 186 -4.61 -11.83 17.63
CA THR A 186 -4.03 -13.13 17.98
C THR A 186 -4.80 -14.28 17.34
N ASP A 187 -6.14 -14.26 17.40
CA ASP A 187 -7.01 -15.24 16.74
C ASP A 187 -6.75 -15.31 15.24
N PHE A 188 -6.64 -14.14 14.58
CA PHE A 188 -6.35 -14.06 13.15
C PHE A 188 -5.00 -14.71 12.78
N PHE A 189 -3.91 -14.38 13.47
CA PHE A 189 -2.58 -14.94 13.20
C PHE A 189 -2.38 -16.38 13.72
N GLN A 190 -3.22 -16.85 14.65
CA GLN A 190 -3.27 -18.28 15.01
C GLN A 190 -3.94 -19.12 13.93
N ARG A 191 -4.91 -18.53 13.22
CA ARG A 191 -5.62 -19.20 12.13
C ARG A 191 -4.82 -19.21 10.83
N PHE A 192 -4.18 -18.09 10.50
CA PHE A 192 -3.42 -17.92 9.26
C PHE A 192 -1.98 -17.49 9.57
N SER A 193 -1.00 -18.27 9.10
CA SER A 193 0.41 -17.86 9.14
C SER A 193 0.64 -16.61 8.28
N ILE A 194 1.60 -15.76 8.64
CA ILE A 194 1.91 -14.54 7.87
C ILE A 194 2.28 -14.85 6.41
N GLU A 195 2.99 -15.94 6.16
CA GLU A 195 3.38 -16.37 4.82
C GLU A 195 2.17 -16.76 3.96
N TYR A 196 1.16 -17.39 4.58
CA TYR A 196 -0.12 -17.69 3.94
C TYR A 196 -0.85 -16.41 3.59
N ILE A 197 -0.98 -15.47 4.55
CA ILE A 197 -1.69 -14.20 4.34
C ILE A 197 -1.04 -13.40 3.21
N GLN A 198 0.29 -13.29 3.19
CA GLN A 198 1.03 -12.57 2.14
C GLN A 198 0.81 -13.20 0.75
N ARG A 199 0.84 -14.53 0.65
CA ARG A 199 0.58 -15.22 -0.61
C ARG A 199 -0.86 -15.01 -1.07
N GLU A 200 -1.82 -15.18 -0.17
CA GLU A 200 -3.24 -15.03 -0.45
C GLU A 200 -3.58 -13.59 -0.89
N LEU A 201 -3.02 -12.57 -0.22
CA LEU A 201 -3.19 -11.17 -0.65
C LEU A 201 -2.57 -10.89 -2.01
N THR A 202 -1.45 -11.54 -2.35
CA THR A 202 -0.79 -11.39 -3.65
C THR A 202 -1.62 -12.05 -4.75
N ASP A 203 -2.09 -13.29 -4.54
CA ASP A 203 -2.98 -14.00 -5.47
C ASP A 203 -4.29 -13.21 -5.68
N PHE A 204 -4.85 -12.65 -4.61
CA PHE A 204 -6.03 -11.79 -4.64
C PHE A 204 -5.78 -10.50 -5.46
N PHE A 205 -4.62 -9.87 -5.30
CA PHE A 205 -4.24 -8.68 -6.06
C PHE A 205 -4.02 -8.99 -7.54
N GLU A 206 -3.25 -10.03 -7.86
CA GLU A 206 -2.96 -10.46 -9.24
C GLU A 206 -4.23 -10.82 -10.00
N ALA A 207 -5.16 -11.53 -9.35
CA ALA A 207 -6.46 -11.83 -9.92
C ALA A 207 -7.26 -10.56 -10.24
N ALA A 208 -7.21 -9.54 -9.39
CA ALA A 208 -7.95 -8.31 -9.61
C ALA A 208 -7.37 -7.44 -10.72
N ILE A 209 -6.04 -7.30 -10.81
CA ILE A 209 -5.40 -6.53 -11.88
C ILE A 209 -5.42 -7.27 -13.23
N GLY A 210 -5.49 -8.59 -13.21
CA GLY A 210 -5.59 -9.44 -14.40
C GLY A 210 -6.99 -9.49 -15.03
N TYR A 211 -7.99 -8.89 -14.39
CA TYR A 211 -9.36 -8.89 -14.88
C TYR A 211 -9.50 -8.05 -16.16
N LYS A 212 -10.00 -8.67 -17.23
CA LYS A 212 -10.04 -8.06 -18.57
C LYS A 212 -11.37 -7.40 -18.93
N GLU A 213 -12.42 -7.61 -18.12
CA GLU A 213 -13.74 -7.05 -18.38
C GLU A 213 -13.93 -5.69 -17.68
N ASN A 214 -15.17 -5.20 -17.64
CA ASN A 214 -15.50 -3.94 -16.99
C ASN A 214 -15.54 -4.13 -15.47
N TYR A 215 -14.79 -3.30 -14.76
CA TYR A 215 -14.79 -3.27 -13.30
C TYR A 215 -16.13 -2.74 -12.78
N PRO A 216 -16.71 -3.35 -11.73
CA PRO A 216 -17.99 -2.95 -11.17
C PRO A 216 -17.87 -1.63 -10.40
N ASN A 217 -18.97 -0.87 -10.31
CA ASN A 217 -19.14 0.26 -9.38
C ASN A 217 -18.06 1.37 -9.45
N GLY A 218 -17.37 1.52 -10.59
CA GLY A 218 -16.27 2.48 -10.71
C GLY A 218 -14.96 2.02 -10.07
N PHE A 219 -14.89 0.77 -9.59
CA PHE A 219 -13.65 0.13 -9.19
C PHE A 219 -12.66 0.10 -10.37
N THR A 220 -11.35 0.11 -10.11
CA THR A 220 -10.32 0.17 -11.16
C THR A 220 -9.10 -0.64 -10.76
N PRO A 221 -8.19 -0.99 -11.71
CA PRO A 221 -6.91 -1.61 -11.36
C PRO A 221 -6.09 -0.78 -10.35
N TRP A 222 -6.20 0.55 -10.42
CA TRP A 222 -5.53 1.44 -9.47
C TRP A 222 -6.14 1.35 -8.07
N LEU A 223 -7.47 1.30 -7.96
CA LEU A 223 -8.14 1.07 -6.67
C LEU A 223 -7.75 -0.29 -6.09
N ALA A 224 -7.69 -1.35 -6.89
CA ALA A 224 -7.20 -2.65 -6.43
C ALA A 224 -5.78 -2.59 -5.85
N TRP A 225 -4.86 -1.86 -6.51
CA TRP A 225 -3.50 -1.66 -6.01
C TRP A 225 -3.45 -0.84 -4.70
N MET A 226 -4.24 0.23 -4.61
CA MET A 226 -4.36 1.03 -3.39
C MET A 226 -4.89 0.18 -2.22
N THR A 227 -5.98 -0.57 -2.44
CA THR A 227 -6.56 -1.47 -1.44
C THR A 227 -5.54 -2.52 -1.00
N TYR A 228 -4.85 -3.17 -1.93
CA TYR A 228 -3.79 -4.13 -1.63
C TYR A 228 -2.71 -3.52 -0.72
N ASN A 229 -2.17 -2.35 -1.07
CA ASN A 229 -1.13 -1.70 -0.26
C ASN A 229 -1.59 -1.38 1.16
N ASN A 230 -2.80 -0.83 1.30
CA ASN A 230 -3.37 -0.49 2.60
C ASN A 230 -3.55 -1.74 3.46
N ILE A 231 -4.11 -2.81 2.89
CA ILE A 231 -4.31 -4.08 3.60
C ILE A 231 -2.99 -4.73 3.99
N VAL A 232 -1.98 -4.72 3.11
CA VAL A 232 -0.65 -5.25 3.41
C VAL A 232 0.02 -4.45 4.54
N CYS A 233 -0.10 -3.12 4.55
CA CYS A 233 0.39 -2.29 5.65
C CYS A 233 -0.30 -2.62 6.99
N LEU A 234 -1.62 -2.77 6.98
CA LEU A 234 -2.40 -3.14 8.17
C LEU A 234 -2.00 -4.51 8.71
N VAL A 235 -1.89 -5.52 7.83
CA VAL A 235 -1.49 -6.88 8.19
C VAL A 235 -0.08 -6.91 8.77
N GLU A 236 0.90 -6.30 8.10
CA GLU A 236 2.28 -6.29 8.60
C GLU A 236 2.41 -5.58 9.94
N ALA A 237 1.77 -4.41 10.09
CA ALA A 237 1.80 -3.68 11.34
C ALA A 237 1.17 -4.49 12.49
N ALA A 238 0.00 -5.09 12.25
CA ALA A 238 -0.66 -5.94 13.22
C ALA A 238 0.15 -7.19 13.56
N TYR A 239 0.87 -7.76 12.60
CA TYR A 239 1.76 -8.90 12.85
C TYR A 239 2.92 -8.53 13.78
N GLN A 240 3.49 -7.33 13.65
CA GLN A 240 4.52 -6.86 14.57
C GLN A 240 3.95 -6.65 15.99
N LEU A 241 2.73 -6.13 16.12
CA LEU A 241 2.04 -6.06 17.41
C LEU A 241 1.83 -7.44 18.04
N TYR A 242 1.37 -8.41 17.24
CA TYR A 242 1.21 -9.80 17.65
C TYR A 242 2.53 -10.41 18.15
N LYS A 243 3.61 -10.31 17.38
CA LYS A 243 4.95 -10.81 17.77
C LYS A 243 5.43 -10.20 19.08
N ASN A 244 5.25 -8.89 19.24
CA ASN A 244 5.64 -8.17 20.44
C ASN A 244 4.81 -8.59 21.67
N GLY A 245 3.51 -8.87 21.49
CA GLY A 245 2.63 -9.40 22.53
C GLY A 245 3.02 -10.80 23.00
N VAL A 246 3.35 -11.70 22.06
CA VAL A 246 3.79 -13.07 22.38
C VAL A 246 5.12 -13.04 23.16
N ALA A 247 6.09 -12.23 22.72
CA ALA A 247 7.40 -12.12 23.38
C ALA A 247 7.30 -11.68 24.86
N LYS A 248 6.38 -10.75 25.17
CA LYS A 248 6.11 -10.30 26.54
C LYS A 248 5.57 -11.44 27.41
N THR A 249 4.63 -12.22 26.89
CA THR A 249 4.02 -13.35 27.62
C THR A 249 5.04 -14.45 27.95
N THR A 250 5.91 -14.81 26.99
CA THR A 250 6.95 -15.83 27.21
C THR A 250 8.01 -15.38 28.22
N THR A 251 8.43 -14.11 28.17
CA THR A 251 9.41 -13.55 29.12
C THR A 251 8.85 -13.49 30.54
N GLY A 252 7.55 -13.19 30.69
CA GLY A 252 6.86 -13.21 31.98
C GLY A 252 6.73 -14.60 32.60
N MET A 253 6.70 -15.68 31.80
CA MET A 253 6.69 -17.05 32.29
C MET A 253 8.09 -17.56 32.71
N LEU A 254 9.15 -17.16 31.99
CA LEU A 254 10.53 -17.54 32.33
C LEU A 254 11.05 -16.84 33.60
N GLY A 255 10.58 -15.62 33.89
CA GLY A 255 10.94 -14.88 35.11
C GLY A 255 10.33 -15.39 36.42
N LYS A 256 9.49 -16.44 36.39
CA LYS A 256 8.88 -17.06 37.59
C LYS A 256 9.46 -18.42 37.95
N ILE A 257 10.50 -18.88 37.26
CA ILE A 257 11.28 -20.03 37.72
C ILE A 257 12.10 -19.53 38.91
N ALA A 258 11.63 -19.83 40.13
CA ALA A 258 12.29 -19.47 41.38
C ALA A 258 13.77 -19.85 41.30
N GLU A 259 14.65 -18.90 41.64
CA GLU A 259 16.08 -19.18 41.80
C GLU A 259 16.24 -20.45 42.64
N PRO A 260 17.04 -21.43 42.18
CA PRO A 260 17.27 -22.64 42.96
C PRO A 260 17.85 -22.20 44.31
N LYS A 261 17.10 -22.46 45.39
CA LYS A 261 17.58 -22.21 46.76
C LYS A 261 18.98 -22.82 46.88
N PRO A 262 19.98 -22.06 47.35
CA PRO A 262 21.33 -22.60 47.50
C PRO A 262 21.27 -23.85 48.37
N ILE A 263 21.70 -24.98 47.81
CA ILE A 263 21.81 -26.24 48.53
C ILE A 263 22.97 -26.06 49.51
N ASN A 264 22.65 -25.82 50.77
CA ASN A 264 23.62 -25.84 51.87
C ASN A 264 24.14 -27.28 52.04
N PHE A 265 25.21 -27.63 51.32
CA PHE A 265 25.98 -28.83 51.62
C PHE A 265 26.75 -28.61 52.93
N LEU A 266 26.17 -29.17 53.99
CA LEU A 266 26.84 -29.81 55.14
C LEU A 266 28.21 -29.24 55.53
N LYS A 267 28.21 -28.33 56.52
CA LYS A 267 29.23 -28.34 57.58
C LYS A 267 28.89 -29.50 58.51
N ASN A 268 29.60 -30.61 58.39
CA ASN A 268 29.86 -31.60 59.45
C ASN A 268 30.73 -32.70 58.83
N VAL A 269 32.06 -32.56 58.96
CA VAL A 269 33.03 -33.44 59.63
C VAL A 269 34.39 -32.73 59.53
#